data_AF-A0A7X6AXS6-F1
#
_entry.id   AF-A0A7X6AXS6-F1
#
_cell.length_a   1.000
_cell.length_b   1.000
_cell.length_c   1.000
_cell.angle_alpha   90.00
_cell.angle_beta   90.00
_cell.angle_gamma   90.00
#
_symmetry.space_group_name_H-M   'P 1'
#
loop_
_entity.id
_entity.type
_entity.pdbx_description
1 polymer ?
#
loop_
_entity_poly.entity_id
_entity_poly.type
_entity_poly.pdbx_seq_one_letter_code
_entity_poly.pdbx_strand_id
1 'polypeptide(L)'
;MTPASNPTPDGLLPVTPEPTGGAHGFRLRMAVIDHESETALDITRDRYGRTVHAGAAEAARAHRDKAAVEAYTTHLAPHAHALLDAARRALDELPPAQHLDRWRAVLDGLVASATEIRRALDRPAAPGSAAEREQHAALWPHLAAWADHSVIASNLADQSDGQHHKAPLTGEEQRIWTEKAQAAQRRGELELTESWYAADGQPITLAHLVEDDDATLVALRGDPDAPGWQVIGHYAHEYEAGQVLPAPVPPGVLRADVSRFNRPALAPEVSLQELIRDIVEAQHAGDASNALLGATQRGYDAGPMVRLQELLETSGQFARALETVQGRQIAARLSALGRQIEFLTREVEEAAEDLGATVAVLPPHRTPAPRVRPRPAVDTTPPTPPPRTSTTTRHR
;
A
#
# COMPACT_ATOMS: atom_id res chain seq x y z
N MET A 1 29.50 -61.77 20.52
CA MET A 1 29.17 -60.84 21.61
C MET A 1 30.18 -59.71 21.49
N THR A 2 29.88 -58.51 21.01
CA THR A 2 28.74 -57.60 21.26
C THR A 2 28.59 -56.68 20.03
N PRO A 3 27.38 -56.35 19.54
CA PRO A 3 27.20 -55.52 18.36
C PRO A 3 27.36 -54.02 18.70
N ALA A 4 27.91 -53.26 17.77
CA ALA A 4 28.01 -51.81 17.81
C ALA A 4 26.65 -51.20 17.51
N SER A 5 26.10 -50.46 18.48
CA SER A 5 24.89 -49.65 18.29
C SER A 5 25.27 -48.35 17.58
N ASN A 6 24.86 -48.21 16.32
CA ASN A 6 24.78 -46.92 15.65
C ASN A 6 23.62 -46.11 16.26
N PRO A 7 23.82 -44.84 16.67
CA PRO A 7 22.71 -43.96 16.93
C PRO A 7 22.05 -43.59 15.60
N THR A 8 20.76 -43.91 15.50
CA THR A 8 19.87 -43.51 14.42
C THR A 8 19.80 -41.98 14.38
N PRO A 9 19.88 -41.31 13.21
CA PRO A 9 19.61 -39.88 13.14
C PRO A 9 18.14 -39.68 13.49
N ASP A 10 17.89 -38.95 14.57
CA ASP A 10 16.56 -38.49 14.95
C ASP A 10 15.91 -37.84 13.73
N GLY A 11 14.79 -38.41 13.33
CA GLY A 11 14.00 -37.93 12.21
C GLY A 11 13.67 -36.46 12.43
N LEU A 12 13.92 -35.66 11.41
CA LEU A 12 13.31 -34.34 11.25
C LEU A 12 11.81 -34.52 11.45
N LEU A 13 11.33 -34.11 12.63
CA LEU A 13 9.92 -33.97 12.90
C LEU A 13 9.35 -33.03 11.83
N PRO A 14 8.23 -33.37 11.18
CA PRO A 14 7.58 -32.46 10.26
C PRO A 14 7.18 -31.23 11.06
N VAL A 15 7.82 -30.09 10.74
CA VAL A 15 7.43 -28.78 11.25
C VAL A 15 5.97 -28.60 10.83
N THR A 16 5.05 -28.76 11.79
CA THR A 16 3.66 -28.37 11.59
C THR A 16 3.66 -26.92 11.15
N PRO A 17 3.04 -26.56 10.01
CA PRO A 17 3.02 -25.18 9.58
C PRO A 17 2.39 -24.34 10.70
N GLU A 18 3.17 -23.38 11.19
CA GLU A 18 2.72 -22.46 12.24
C GLU A 18 1.46 -21.72 11.77
N PRO A 19 0.51 -21.45 12.67
CA PRO A 19 -0.76 -20.83 12.31
C PRO A 19 -0.59 -19.48 11.60
N THR A 20 0.49 -18.76 11.88
CA THR A 20 0.89 -17.51 11.22
C THR A 20 1.40 -17.73 9.79
N GLY A 21 2.14 -18.82 9.55
CA GLY A 21 2.57 -19.25 8.23
C GLY A 21 1.41 -19.55 7.28
N GLY A 22 0.33 -20.16 7.77
CA GLY A 22 -0.89 -20.41 7.00
C GLY A 22 -1.59 -19.12 6.54
N ALA A 23 -1.74 -18.16 7.44
CA ALA A 23 -2.30 -16.83 7.10
C ALA A 23 -1.41 -16.04 6.15
N HIS A 24 -0.08 -16.11 6.31
CA HIS A 24 0.85 -15.50 5.38
C HIS A 24 0.72 -16.11 3.97
N GLY A 25 0.69 -17.44 3.86
CA GLY A 25 0.50 -18.16 2.60
C GLY A 25 -0.80 -17.78 1.90
N PHE A 26 -1.91 -17.70 2.64
CA PHE A 26 -3.20 -17.26 2.09
C PHE A 26 -3.13 -15.83 1.53
N ARG A 27 -2.55 -14.87 2.26
CA ARG A 27 -2.41 -13.48 1.79
C ARG A 27 -1.59 -13.37 0.51
N LEU A 28 -0.47 -14.10 0.43
CA LEU A 28 0.37 -14.11 -0.77
C LEU A 28 -0.41 -14.63 -1.98
N ARG A 29 -1.20 -15.71 -1.81
CA ARG A 29 -2.05 -16.23 -2.89
C ARG A 29 -3.14 -15.25 -3.29
N MET A 30 -3.79 -14.59 -2.32
CA MET A 30 -4.79 -13.56 -2.60
C MET A 30 -4.22 -12.38 -3.39
N ALA A 31 -2.99 -11.95 -3.11
CA ALA A 31 -2.33 -10.89 -3.87
C ALA A 31 -2.04 -11.29 -5.33
N VAL A 32 -1.68 -12.56 -5.57
CA VAL A 32 -1.50 -13.09 -6.94
C VAL A 32 -2.85 -13.14 -7.68
N ILE A 33 -3.88 -13.68 -7.03
CA ILE A 33 -5.24 -13.77 -7.59
C ILE A 33 -5.78 -12.37 -7.94
N ASP A 34 -5.56 -11.40 -7.07
CA ASP A 34 -5.94 -9.99 -7.28
C ASP A 34 -5.29 -9.44 -8.55
N HIS A 35 -3.96 -9.57 -8.68
CA HIS A 35 -3.20 -9.09 -9.83
C HIS A 35 -3.60 -9.79 -11.15
N GLU A 36 -3.77 -11.11 -11.13
CA GLU A 36 -4.24 -11.88 -12.29
C GLU A 36 -5.65 -11.46 -12.70
N SER A 37 -6.54 -11.21 -11.73
CA SER A 37 -7.90 -10.75 -11.99
C SER A 37 -7.93 -9.32 -12.53
N GLU A 38 -7.09 -8.41 -12.00
CA GLU A 38 -6.95 -7.04 -12.50
C GLU A 38 -6.49 -7.04 -13.96
N THR A 39 -5.46 -7.83 -14.27
CA THR A 39 -4.93 -7.97 -15.64
C THR A 39 -5.99 -8.54 -16.59
N ALA A 40 -6.71 -9.58 -16.17
CA ALA A 40 -7.78 -10.18 -16.97
C ALA A 40 -8.93 -9.20 -17.21
N LEU A 41 -9.32 -8.43 -16.19
CA LEU A 41 -10.38 -7.43 -16.29
C LEU A 41 -9.97 -6.24 -17.17
N ASP A 42 -8.70 -5.84 -17.14
CA ASP A 42 -8.19 -4.74 -17.97
C ASP A 42 -8.31 -5.04 -19.47
N ILE A 43 -8.03 -6.27 -19.88
CA ILE A 43 -8.21 -6.73 -21.27
C ILE A 43 -9.68 -6.67 -21.73
N THR A 44 -10.63 -6.67 -20.79
CA THR A 44 -12.06 -6.56 -21.11
C THR A 44 -12.57 -5.13 -21.26
N ARG A 45 -11.71 -4.14 -21.00
CA ARG A 45 -12.05 -2.71 -21.03
C ARG A 45 -11.54 -2.05 -22.31
N ASP A 46 -12.26 -1.03 -22.77
CA ASP A 46 -11.75 -0.13 -23.80
C ASP A 46 -10.76 0.88 -23.21
N ARG A 47 -10.20 1.73 -24.09
CA ARG A 47 -9.29 2.82 -23.70
C ARG A 47 -9.90 3.85 -22.75
N TYR A 48 -11.23 3.83 -22.57
CA TYR A 48 -11.98 4.70 -21.67
C TYR A 48 -12.38 3.95 -20.39
N GLY A 49 -11.84 2.76 -20.13
CA GLY A 49 -12.14 1.96 -18.95
C GLY A 49 -13.52 1.28 -18.96
N ARG A 50 -14.28 1.37 -20.06
CA ARG A 50 -15.61 0.77 -20.17
C ARG A 50 -15.50 -0.70 -20.52
N THR A 51 -16.22 -1.56 -19.80
CA THR A 51 -16.25 -3.00 -20.09
C THR A 51 -16.92 -3.28 -21.44
N VAL A 52 -16.14 -3.71 -22.44
CA VAL A 52 -16.60 -4.07 -23.79
C VAL A 52 -16.84 -5.57 -23.96
N HIS A 53 -16.23 -6.39 -23.12
CA HIS A 53 -16.36 -7.85 -23.14
C HIS A 53 -16.98 -8.39 -21.85
N ALA A 54 -18.28 -8.15 -21.66
CA ALA A 54 -19.00 -8.50 -20.42
C ALA A 54 -18.87 -9.98 -20.02
N GLY A 55 -18.99 -10.91 -20.97
CA GLY A 55 -18.86 -12.35 -20.69
C GLY A 55 -17.44 -12.76 -20.26
N ALA A 56 -16.40 -12.14 -20.82
CA ALA A 56 -15.03 -12.38 -20.38
C ALA A 56 -14.78 -11.80 -18.98
N ALA A 57 -15.38 -10.64 -18.67
CA ALA A 57 -15.30 -10.04 -17.34
C ALA A 57 -16.00 -10.90 -16.27
N GLU A 58 -17.16 -11.49 -16.59
CA GLU A 58 -17.85 -12.43 -15.70
C GLU A 58 -17.00 -13.69 -15.46
N ALA A 59 -16.41 -14.25 -16.53
CA ALA A 59 -15.54 -15.43 -16.42
C ALA A 59 -14.29 -15.15 -15.56
N ALA A 60 -13.67 -13.98 -15.71
CA ALA A 60 -12.53 -13.58 -14.90
C ALA A 60 -12.89 -13.49 -13.41
N ARG A 61 -14.07 -12.92 -13.07
CA ARG A 61 -14.56 -12.86 -11.68
C ARG A 61 -14.87 -14.25 -11.12
N ALA A 62 -15.55 -15.10 -11.89
CA ALA A 62 -15.85 -16.47 -11.45
C ALA A 62 -14.57 -17.29 -11.20
N HIS A 63 -13.54 -17.11 -12.03
CA HIS A 63 -12.23 -17.73 -11.81
C HIS A 63 -11.56 -17.23 -10.53
N ARG A 64 -11.53 -15.92 -10.33
CA ARG A 64 -10.99 -15.26 -9.12
C ARG A 64 -11.67 -15.79 -7.86
N ASP A 65 -13.00 -15.81 -7.84
CA ASP A 65 -13.78 -16.21 -6.67
C ASP A 65 -13.51 -17.68 -6.31
N LYS A 66 -13.49 -18.57 -7.32
CA LYS A 66 -13.12 -19.98 -7.14
C LYS A 66 -11.70 -20.14 -6.59
N ALA A 67 -10.71 -19.47 -7.19
CA ALA A 67 -9.32 -19.55 -6.76
C ALA A 67 -9.12 -19.05 -5.32
N ALA A 68 -9.89 -18.04 -4.90
CA ALA A 68 -9.86 -17.53 -3.53
C ALA A 68 -10.42 -18.54 -2.52
N VAL A 69 -11.50 -19.25 -2.87
CA VAL A 69 -12.02 -20.36 -2.03
C VAL A 69 -10.95 -21.44 -1.86
N GLU A 70 -10.33 -21.88 -2.96
CA GLU A 70 -9.27 -22.91 -2.95
C GLU A 70 -8.06 -22.48 -2.11
N ALA A 71 -7.64 -21.22 -2.21
CA ALA A 71 -6.56 -20.68 -1.41
C ALA A 71 -6.90 -20.69 0.10
N TYR A 72 -8.12 -20.28 0.47
CA TYR A 72 -8.56 -20.27 1.86
C TYR A 72 -8.61 -21.68 2.45
N THR A 73 -9.24 -22.63 1.76
CA THR A 73 -9.38 -24.01 2.24
C THR A 73 -8.03 -24.70 2.42
N THR A 74 -7.07 -24.40 1.53
CA THR A 74 -5.74 -25.00 1.56
C THR A 74 -4.85 -24.41 2.64
N HIS A 75 -4.80 -23.08 2.75
CA HIS A 75 -3.76 -22.39 3.54
C HIS A 75 -4.24 -21.88 4.89
N LEU A 76 -5.51 -21.48 5.02
CA LEU A 76 -5.99 -20.75 6.19
C LEU A 76 -7.01 -21.54 7.01
N ALA A 77 -7.95 -22.23 6.37
CA ALA A 77 -9.03 -22.95 7.06
C ALA A 77 -8.55 -23.90 8.17
N PRO A 78 -7.44 -24.68 8.00
CA PRO A 78 -6.95 -25.56 9.06
C PRO A 78 -6.44 -24.83 10.31
N HIS A 79 -6.05 -23.55 10.16
CA HIS A 79 -5.33 -22.78 11.17
C HIS A 79 -6.11 -21.58 11.71
N ALA A 80 -7.20 -21.17 11.04
CA ALA A 80 -7.92 -19.93 11.31
C ALA A 80 -8.39 -19.80 12.77
N HIS A 81 -8.92 -20.87 13.36
CA HIS A 81 -9.42 -20.81 14.74
C HIS A 81 -8.29 -20.67 15.76
N ALA A 82 -7.25 -21.51 15.64
CA ALA A 82 -6.07 -21.46 16.52
C ALA A 82 -5.36 -20.10 16.44
N LEU A 83 -5.26 -19.52 15.24
CA LEU A 83 -4.71 -18.19 15.02
C LEU A 83 -5.50 -17.11 15.77
N LEU A 84 -6.84 -17.11 15.64
CA LEU A 84 -7.70 -16.12 16.30
C LEU A 84 -7.69 -16.26 17.83
N ASP A 85 -7.61 -17.48 18.35
CA ASP A 85 -7.53 -17.73 19.79
C ASP A 85 -6.17 -17.29 20.37
N ALA A 86 -5.06 -17.48 19.63
CA ALA A 86 -3.76 -16.94 20.00
C ALA A 86 -3.77 -15.40 19.98
N ALA A 87 -4.27 -14.81 18.90
CA ALA A 87 -4.36 -13.36 18.75
C ALA A 87 -5.20 -12.70 19.86
N ARG A 88 -6.32 -13.30 20.26
CA ARG A 88 -7.17 -12.80 21.35
C ARG A 88 -6.48 -12.86 22.70
N ARG A 89 -5.80 -13.98 23.00
CA ARG A 89 -5.02 -14.10 24.25
C ARG A 89 -3.94 -13.04 24.33
N ALA A 90 -3.17 -12.87 23.26
CA ALA A 90 -2.14 -11.83 23.20
C ALA A 90 -2.75 -10.42 23.38
N LEU A 91 -3.87 -10.13 22.71
CA LEU A 91 -4.55 -8.84 22.80
C LEU A 91 -4.98 -8.49 24.23
N ASP A 92 -5.44 -9.48 25.02
CA ASP A 92 -5.89 -9.27 26.40
C ASP A 92 -4.71 -9.05 27.38
N GLU A 93 -3.48 -9.39 26.99
CA GLU A 93 -2.26 -9.14 27.76
C GLU A 93 -1.62 -7.77 27.45
N LEU A 94 -2.07 -7.09 26.38
CA LEU A 94 -1.48 -5.82 25.95
C LEU A 94 -1.85 -4.64 26.88
N PRO A 95 -0.92 -3.68 27.04
CA PRO A 95 -1.20 -2.46 27.79
C PRO A 95 -2.29 -1.63 27.09
N PRO A 96 -3.11 -0.86 27.82
CA PRO A 96 -4.20 -0.09 27.24
C PRO A 96 -3.74 0.88 26.15
N ALA A 97 -4.29 0.75 24.94
CA ALA A 97 -4.01 1.63 23.82
C ALA A 97 -5.28 1.89 22.99
N GLN A 98 -5.34 3.03 22.29
CA GLN A 98 -6.53 3.47 21.54
C GLN A 98 -6.93 2.51 20.41
N HIS A 99 -5.99 1.72 19.88
CA HIS A 99 -6.21 0.83 18.76
C HIS A 99 -6.73 -0.56 19.17
N LEU A 100 -6.69 -0.92 20.45
CA LEU A 100 -7.06 -2.26 20.92
C LEU A 100 -8.54 -2.59 20.65
N ASP A 101 -9.45 -1.64 20.85
CA ASP A 101 -10.88 -1.84 20.58
C ASP A 101 -11.14 -2.11 19.09
N ARG A 102 -10.39 -1.44 18.21
CA ARG A 102 -10.48 -1.67 16.76
C ARG A 102 -9.94 -3.04 16.39
N TRP A 103 -8.83 -3.46 16.97
CA TRP A 103 -8.30 -4.81 16.74
C TRP A 103 -9.25 -5.89 17.25
N ARG A 104 -9.88 -5.69 18.41
CA ARG A 104 -10.91 -6.62 18.92
C ARG A 104 -12.08 -6.75 17.93
N ALA A 105 -12.59 -5.62 17.43
CA ALA A 105 -13.65 -5.62 16.42
C ALA A 105 -13.22 -6.32 15.11
N VAL A 106 -11.97 -6.16 14.67
CA VAL A 106 -11.41 -6.87 13.51
C VAL A 106 -11.40 -8.38 13.76
N LEU A 107 -10.88 -8.84 14.91
CA LEU A 107 -10.84 -10.26 15.24
C LEU A 107 -12.26 -10.88 15.29
N ASP A 108 -13.22 -10.14 15.84
CA ASP A 108 -14.63 -10.57 15.86
C ASP A 108 -15.23 -10.66 14.45
N GLY A 109 -14.91 -9.71 13.58
CA GLY A 109 -15.29 -9.74 12.17
C GLY A 109 -14.67 -10.91 11.40
N LEU A 110 -13.42 -11.28 11.70
CA LEU A 110 -12.76 -12.45 11.13
C LEU A 110 -13.41 -13.76 11.61
N VAL A 111 -13.79 -13.85 12.89
CA VAL A 111 -14.56 -15.00 13.43
C VAL A 111 -15.90 -15.16 12.71
N ALA A 112 -16.64 -14.06 12.53
CA ALA A 112 -17.92 -14.08 11.81
C ALA A 112 -17.72 -14.54 10.36
N SER A 113 -16.69 -14.01 9.69
CA SER A 113 -16.36 -14.37 8.30
C SER A 113 -15.96 -15.84 8.15
N ALA A 114 -15.12 -16.38 9.05
CA ALA A 114 -14.78 -17.80 9.03
C ALA A 114 -16.00 -18.70 9.28
N THR A 115 -16.94 -18.26 10.12
CA THR A 115 -18.17 -19.00 10.38
C THR A 115 -19.06 -19.08 9.15
N GLU A 116 -19.25 -17.96 8.43
CA GLU A 116 -20.03 -17.94 7.18
C GLU A 116 -19.36 -18.74 6.06
N ILE A 117 -18.03 -18.63 5.91
CA ILE A 117 -17.28 -19.46 4.93
C ILE A 117 -17.47 -20.94 5.24
N ARG A 118 -17.26 -21.37 6.49
CA ARG A 118 -17.46 -22.78 6.89
C ARG A 118 -18.89 -23.23 6.62
N ARG A 119 -19.89 -22.43 7.00
CA ARG A 119 -21.30 -22.76 6.79
C ARG A 119 -21.64 -23.00 5.31
N ALA A 120 -21.07 -22.21 4.42
CA ALA A 120 -21.24 -22.39 2.98
C ALA A 120 -20.51 -23.64 2.48
N LEU A 121 -19.26 -23.85 2.89
CA LEU A 121 -18.46 -24.99 2.46
C LEU A 121 -18.96 -26.34 2.99
N ASP A 122 -19.65 -26.37 4.13
CA ASP A 122 -20.33 -27.57 4.66
C ASP A 122 -21.53 -27.99 3.81
N ARG A 123 -22.04 -27.11 2.95
CA ARG A 123 -23.16 -27.35 2.02
C ARG A 123 -22.79 -26.87 0.61
N PRO A 124 -21.87 -27.56 -0.08
CA PRO A 124 -21.41 -27.13 -1.39
C PRO A 124 -22.52 -27.31 -2.44
N ALA A 125 -22.66 -26.33 -3.31
CA ALA A 125 -23.46 -26.47 -4.52
C ALA A 125 -22.85 -27.53 -5.47
N ALA A 126 -23.63 -27.97 -6.46
CA ALA A 126 -23.14 -28.95 -7.43
C ALA A 126 -21.94 -28.40 -8.22
N PRO A 127 -20.82 -29.14 -8.33
CA PRO A 127 -19.64 -28.69 -9.07
C PRO A 127 -19.95 -28.34 -10.53
N GLY A 128 -19.41 -27.22 -11.00
CA GLY A 128 -19.62 -26.68 -12.35
C GLY A 128 -20.97 -25.98 -12.56
N SER A 129 -21.82 -25.86 -11.54
CA SER A 129 -23.15 -25.26 -11.66
C SER A 129 -23.14 -23.72 -11.55
N ALA A 130 -24.21 -23.07 -12.00
CA ALA A 130 -24.40 -21.64 -11.74
C ALA A 130 -24.50 -21.33 -10.23
N ALA A 131 -25.12 -22.23 -9.46
CA ALA A 131 -25.23 -22.11 -8.01
C ALA A 131 -23.86 -22.15 -7.29
N GLU A 132 -22.89 -22.93 -7.81
CA GLU A 132 -21.51 -22.91 -7.29
C GLU A 132 -20.84 -21.57 -7.55
N ARG A 133 -21.00 -21.00 -8.74
CA ARG A 133 -20.47 -19.66 -9.07
C ARG A 133 -21.07 -18.59 -8.17
N GLU A 134 -22.38 -18.61 -7.96
CA GLU A 134 -23.08 -17.69 -7.04
C GLU A 134 -22.61 -17.88 -5.59
N GLN A 135 -22.42 -19.12 -5.14
CA GLN A 135 -21.89 -19.43 -3.82
C GLN A 135 -20.48 -18.86 -3.62
N HIS A 136 -19.56 -19.07 -4.58
CA HIS A 136 -18.21 -18.51 -4.51
C HIS A 136 -18.20 -16.98 -4.52
N ALA A 137 -19.04 -16.37 -5.37
CA ALA A 137 -19.19 -14.91 -5.41
C ALA A 137 -19.71 -14.34 -4.09
N ALA A 138 -20.64 -15.03 -3.43
CA ALA A 138 -21.14 -14.63 -2.11
C ALA A 138 -20.08 -14.74 -0.99
N LEU A 139 -19.09 -15.62 -1.14
CA LEU A 139 -17.99 -15.76 -0.18
C LEU A 139 -16.90 -14.70 -0.35
N TRP A 140 -16.82 -14.05 -1.51
CA TRP A 140 -15.76 -13.09 -1.82
C TRP A 140 -15.55 -12.01 -0.74
N PRO A 141 -16.58 -11.33 -0.20
CA PRO A 141 -16.39 -10.30 0.82
C PRO A 141 -15.70 -10.83 2.10
N HIS A 142 -16.02 -12.07 2.50
CA HIS A 142 -15.42 -12.70 3.67
C HIS A 142 -13.97 -13.11 3.43
N LEU A 143 -13.66 -13.61 2.23
CA LEU A 143 -12.29 -13.97 1.83
C LEU A 143 -11.40 -12.73 1.69
N ALA A 144 -11.93 -11.66 1.11
CA ALA A 144 -11.27 -10.36 1.04
C ALA A 144 -10.99 -9.79 2.44
N ALA A 145 -11.96 -9.84 3.36
CA ALA A 145 -11.76 -9.40 4.75
C ALA A 145 -10.65 -10.19 5.46
N TRP A 146 -10.59 -11.50 5.26
CA TRP A 146 -9.48 -12.32 5.75
C TRP A 146 -8.14 -11.92 5.14
N ALA A 147 -8.10 -11.64 3.85
CA ALA A 147 -6.87 -11.22 3.17
C ALA A 147 -6.38 -9.84 3.64
N ASP A 148 -7.29 -8.90 3.86
CA ASP A 148 -6.99 -7.55 4.34
C ASP A 148 -6.52 -7.54 5.80
N HIS A 149 -7.14 -8.35 6.67
CA HIS A 149 -6.98 -8.19 8.12
C HIS A 149 -6.23 -9.32 8.82
N SER A 150 -5.94 -10.45 8.15
CA SER A 150 -5.20 -11.57 8.77
C SER A 150 -3.81 -11.17 9.28
N VAL A 151 -3.19 -10.10 8.76
CA VAL A 151 -1.92 -9.58 9.29
C VAL A 151 -2.03 -9.15 10.75
N ILE A 152 -3.18 -8.61 11.16
CA ILE A 152 -3.41 -8.21 12.55
C ILE A 152 -3.49 -9.45 13.43
N ALA A 153 -4.21 -10.48 12.99
CA ALA A 153 -4.30 -11.73 13.73
C ALA A 153 -2.93 -12.44 13.85
N SER A 154 -2.14 -12.50 12.76
CA SER A 154 -0.79 -13.06 12.78
C SER A 154 0.14 -12.30 13.70
N ASN A 155 0.27 -10.98 13.53
CA ASN A 155 1.20 -10.19 14.35
C ASN A 155 0.80 -10.18 15.84
N LEU A 156 -0.50 -10.28 16.17
CA LEU A 156 -0.93 -10.45 17.56
C LEU A 156 -0.57 -11.84 18.10
N ALA A 157 -0.79 -12.90 17.32
CA ALA A 157 -0.38 -14.24 17.73
C ALA A 157 1.13 -14.35 17.93
N ASP A 158 1.94 -13.69 17.09
CA ASP A 158 3.40 -13.67 17.23
C ASP A 158 3.86 -12.90 18.49
N GLN A 159 3.05 -11.96 19.01
CA GLN A 159 3.37 -11.24 20.24
C GLN A 159 3.29 -12.11 21.50
N SER A 160 2.47 -13.18 21.49
CA SER A 160 2.34 -14.09 22.65
C SER A 160 3.55 -15.00 22.90
N ASP A 161 4.49 -15.10 21.94
CA ASP A 161 5.65 -15.99 22.07
C ASP A 161 6.84 -15.39 22.86
N GLY A 162 6.64 -14.22 23.48
CA GLY A 162 7.42 -13.79 24.66
C GLY A 162 8.92 -13.49 24.45
N GLN A 163 9.41 -13.33 23.22
CA GLN A 163 10.86 -13.26 22.95
C GLN A 163 11.52 -11.87 22.99
N HIS A 164 10.79 -10.77 23.19
CA HIS A 164 11.36 -9.43 22.90
C HIS A 164 11.57 -8.50 24.09
N HIS A 165 12.00 -9.02 25.25
CA HIS A 165 12.33 -8.16 26.41
C HIS A 165 13.70 -8.51 27.00
N LYS A 166 14.78 -7.96 26.41
CA LYS A 166 16.03 -7.78 27.15
C LYS A 166 15.83 -6.64 28.17
N ALA A 167 16.52 -6.71 29.30
CA ALA A 167 16.35 -5.75 30.39
C ALA A 167 16.45 -4.29 29.88
N PRO A 168 15.49 -3.42 30.23
CA PRO A 168 15.52 -2.01 29.84
C PRO A 168 16.80 -1.33 30.37
N LEU A 169 17.23 -0.26 29.69
CA LEU A 169 18.31 0.61 30.17
C LEU A 169 18.04 1.04 31.62
N THR A 170 19.10 1.17 32.42
CA THR A 170 18.94 1.78 33.74
C THR A 170 18.50 3.24 33.59
N GLY A 171 17.80 3.79 34.59
CA GLY A 171 17.29 5.17 34.50
C GLY A 171 18.39 6.22 34.30
N GLU A 172 19.60 5.95 34.79
CA GLU A 172 20.76 6.82 34.59
C GLU A 172 21.31 6.71 33.15
N GLU A 173 21.50 5.50 32.64
CA GLU A 173 21.93 5.28 31.25
C GLU A 173 20.94 5.85 30.25
N GLN A 174 19.64 5.61 30.46
CA GLN A 174 18.57 6.17 29.63
C GLN A 174 18.65 7.70 29.59
N ARG A 175 18.84 8.36 30.74
CA ARG A 175 18.96 9.82 30.79
C ARG A 175 20.17 10.31 30.00
N ILE A 176 21.35 9.70 30.21
CA ILE A 176 22.59 10.08 29.52
C ILE A 176 22.41 9.96 28.01
N TRP A 177 21.91 8.82 27.53
CA TRP A 177 21.70 8.59 26.10
C TRP A 177 20.64 9.51 25.50
N THR A 178 19.56 9.79 26.25
CA THR A 178 18.53 10.72 25.81
C THR A 178 19.09 12.14 25.67
N GLU A 179 19.89 12.61 26.63
CA GLU A 179 20.53 13.93 26.58
C GLU A 179 21.50 14.04 25.38
N LYS A 180 22.30 12.99 25.14
CA LYS A 180 23.18 12.91 23.96
C LYS A 180 22.40 12.99 22.65
N ALA A 181 21.35 12.17 22.51
CA ALA A 181 20.53 12.14 21.30
C ALA A 181 19.82 13.48 21.08
N GLN A 182 19.29 14.12 22.12
CA GLN A 182 18.68 15.45 22.03
C GLN A 182 19.69 16.55 21.66
N ALA A 183 20.94 16.41 22.09
CA ALA A 183 22.01 17.33 21.68
C ALA A 183 22.36 17.15 20.20
N ALA A 184 22.51 15.91 19.74
CA ALA A 184 22.78 15.61 18.33
C ALA A 184 21.62 16.03 17.41
N GLN A 185 20.37 15.78 17.81
CA GLN A 185 19.19 16.23 17.06
C GLN A 185 19.21 17.75 16.83
N ARG A 186 19.53 18.54 17.86
CA ARG A 186 19.63 20.00 17.76
C ARG A 186 20.74 20.47 16.81
N ARG A 187 21.76 19.63 16.58
CA ARG A 187 22.83 19.89 15.61
C ARG A 187 22.53 19.33 14.21
N GLY A 188 21.46 18.54 14.06
CA GLY A 188 21.15 17.84 12.81
C GLY A 188 22.01 16.59 12.58
N GLU A 189 22.58 16.02 13.63
CA GLU A 189 23.49 14.87 13.61
C GLU A 189 22.80 13.56 14.07
N LEU A 190 21.46 13.56 14.09
CA LEU A 190 20.64 12.39 14.40
C LEU A 190 19.88 11.98 13.14
N GLU A 191 20.33 10.91 12.49
CA GLU A 191 19.76 10.42 11.24
C GLU A 191 18.72 9.32 11.51
N LEU A 192 17.44 9.63 11.31
CA LEU A 192 16.34 8.67 11.49
C LEU A 192 16.28 7.70 10.31
N THR A 193 16.19 6.39 10.56
CA THR A 193 16.22 5.36 9.51
C THR A 193 14.89 4.62 9.36
N GLU A 194 14.34 4.09 10.45
CA GLU A 194 13.12 3.28 10.44
C GLU A 194 12.21 3.67 11.59
N SER A 195 10.89 3.53 11.40
CA SER A 195 9.93 3.75 12.48
C SER A 195 8.72 2.82 12.38
N TRP A 196 8.24 2.38 13.53
CA TRP A 196 7.04 1.55 13.69
C TRP A 196 6.30 1.89 14.98
N TYR A 197 5.08 1.39 15.13
CA TYR A 197 4.35 1.46 16.40
C TYR A 197 4.60 0.19 17.22
N ALA A 198 4.77 0.36 18.53
CA ALA A 198 4.68 -0.73 19.50
C ALA A 198 3.22 -1.00 19.89
N ALA A 199 2.99 -2.13 20.56
CA ALA A 199 1.67 -2.56 21.03
C ALA A 199 0.99 -1.61 22.03
N ASP A 200 1.77 -0.81 22.75
CA ASP A 200 1.27 0.26 23.62
C ASP A 200 0.87 1.54 22.86
N GLY A 201 1.01 1.56 21.54
CA GLY A 201 0.65 2.68 20.68
C GLY A 201 1.66 3.82 20.68
N GLN A 202 2.85 3.64 21.25
CA GLN A 202 3.95 4.60 21.10
C GLN A 202 4.78 4.28 19.86
N PRO A 203 5.20 5.30 19.09
CA PRO A 203 6.15 5.09 18.01
C PRO A 203 7.53 4.76 18.57
N ILE A 204 8.20 3.84 17.90
CA ILE A 204 9.62 3.54 18.04
C ILE A 204 10.30 4.00 16.76
N THR A 205 11.45 4.66 16.89
CA THR A 205 12.26 5.13 15.76
C THR A 205 13.70 4.73 15.96
N LEU A 206 14.31 4.09 14.96
CA LEU A 206 15.74 3.85 14.92
C LEU A 206 16.44 5.07 14.35
N ALA A 207 17.57 5.45 14.96
CA ALA A 207 18.37 6.56 14.51
C ALA A 207 19.86 6.31 14.68
N HIS A 208 20.67 6.78 13.72
CA HIS A 208 22.11 6.84 13.87
C HIS A 208 22.49 8.14 14.58
N LEU A 209 23.13 7.98 15.74
CA LEU A 209 23.77 9.05 16.48
C LEU A 209 25.22 9.15 16.02
N VAL A 210 25.57 10.23 15.33
CA VAL A 210 26.94 10.48 14.86
C VAL A 210 27.68 11.32 15.91
N GLU A 211 28.72 10.76 16.54
CA GLU A 211 29.65 11.46 17.45
C GLU A 211 31.09 11.13 17.02
N ASP A 212 31.92 12.16 16.75
CA ASP A 212 33.37 12.02 16.52
C ASP A 212 33.78 10.92 15.50
N ASP A 213 33.09 10.88 14.34
CA ASP A 213 33.24 9.88 13.26
C ASP A 213 32.74 8.45 13.57
N ASP A 214 32.21 8.19 14.77
CA ASP A 214 31.55 6.93 15.13
C ASP A 214 30.01 7.09 15.07
N ALA A 215 29.32 6.13 14.44
CA ALA A 215 27.87 6.07 14.38
C ALA A 215 27.33 4.99 15.32
N THR A 216 26.57 5.39 16.34
CA THR A 216 25.88 4.46 17.25
C THR A 216 24.41 4.40 16.90
N LEU A 217 23.85 3.20 16.73
CA LEU A 217 22.41 3.04 16.52
C LEU A 217 21.68 3.18 17.87
N VAL A 218 20.73 4.09 17.95
CA VAL A 218 19.87 4.31 19.12
C VAL A 218 18.41 4.07 18.75
N ALA A 219 17.65 3.53 19.70
CA ALA A 219 16.20 3.36 19.58
C ALA A 219 15.49 4.42 20.43
N LEU A 220 14.66 5.22 19.77
CA LEU A 220 13.89 6.30 20.35
C LEU A 220 12.45 5.82 20.57
N ARG A 221 11.82 6.27 21.65
CA ARG A 221 10.41 6.05 21.93
C ARG A 221 9.70 7.38 22.09
N GLY A 222 8.61 7.57 21.33
CA GLY A 222 7.92 8.85 21.18
C GLY A 222 8.32 9.58 19.90
N ASP A 223 7.57 10.64 19.56
CA ASP A 223 7.83 11.47 18.37
C ASP A 223 9.11 12.28 18.54
N PRO A 224 10.17 12.06 17.73
CA PRO A 224 11.42 12.80 17.82
C PRO A 224 11.24 14.32 17.68
N ASP A 225 10.21 14.77 16.97
CA ASP A 225 9.94 16.21 16.74
C ASP A 225 9.10 16.85 17.86
N ALA A 226 8.69 16.08 18.87
CA ALA A 226 7.94 16.55 20.03
C ALA A 226 8.80 16.53 21.31
N PRO A 227 8.49 17.34 22.34
CA PRO A 227 9.13 17.16 23.64
C PRO A 227 8.68 15.84 24.28
N GLY A 228 9.59 15.19 25.02
CA GLY A 228 9.26 14.06 25.90
C GLY A 228 9.59 12.66 25.36
N TRP A 229 10.15 12.53 24.16
CA TRP A 229 10.72 11.25 23.70
C TRP A 229 11.99 10.88 24.47
N GLN A 230 12.29 9.59 24.51
CA GLN A 230 13.41 9.02 25.29
C GLN A 230 14.12 7.93 24.50
N VAL A 231 15.41 7.74 24.78
CA VAL A 231 16.17 6.59 24.28
C VAL A 231 15.81 5.36 25.12
N ILE A 232 15.47 4.25 24.46
CA ILE A 232 15.10 2.98 25.11
C ILE A 232 16.14 1.88 24.93
N GLY A 233 17.12 2.11 24.04
CA GLY A 233 18.21 1.19 23.79
C GLY A 233 19.27 1.79 22.87
N HIS A 234 20.46 1.20 22.90
CA HIS A 234 21.52 1.47 21.94
C HIS A 234 22.12 0.13 21.50
N TYR A 235 22.50 0.03 20.22
CA TYR A 235 22.81 -1.23 19.57
C TYR A 235 23.98 -1.06 18.60
N ALA A 236 24.67 -2.16 18.30
CA ALA A 236 25.75 -2.13 17.32
C ALA A 236 25.21 -2.01 15.88
N HIS A 237 24.05 -2.62 15.59
CA HIS A 237 23.41 -2.60 14.27
C HIS A 237 21.91 -2.94 14.35
N GLU A 238 21.18 -2.67 13.27
CA GLU A 238 19.72 -2.82 13.17
C GLU A 238 19.24 -4.24 13.50
N TYR A 239 19.99 -5.27 13.08
CA TYR A 239 19.63 -6.66 13.39
C TYR A 239 19.61 -6.96 14.91
N GLU A 240 20.48 -6.33 15.71
CA GLU A 240 20.47 -6.54 17.17
C GLU A 240 19.28 -5.81 17.79
N ALA A 241 19.01 -4.59 17.30
CA ALA A 241 17.86 -3.81 17.71
C ALA A 241 16.55 -4.57 17.45
N GLY A 242 16.39 -5.16 16.26
CA GLY A 242 15.18 -5.92 15.88
C GLY A 242 14.93 -7.19 16.72
N GLN A 243 15.96 -7.77 17.34
CA GLN A 243 15.79 -8.94 18.22
C GLN A 243 15.31 -8.55 19.63
N VAL A 244 15.65 -7.33 20.06
CA VAL A 244 15.46 -6.88 21.46
C VAL A 244 14.31 -5.91 21.61
N LEU A 245 14.05 -5.08 20.61
CA LEU A 245 13.01 -4.06 20.68
C LEU A 245 11.61 -4.66 20.59
N PRO A 246 10.59 -3.96 21.13
CA PRO A 246 9.21 -4.34 20.95
C PRO A 246 8.88 -4.57 19.47
N ALA A 247 8.27 -5.72 19.19
CA ALA A 247 7.92 -6.12 17.83
C ALA A 247 7.00 -5.08 17.17
N PRO A 248 7.18 -4.82 15.86
CA PRO A 248 6.33 -3.91 15.13
C PRO A 248 4.91 -4.45 15.01
N VAL A 249 3.94 -3.61 15.35
CA VAL A 249 2.53 -3.93 15.08
C VAL A 249 2.19 -3.54 13.63
N PRO A 250 1.18 -4.19 13.00
CA PRO A 250 0.80 -3.84 11.65
C PRO A 250 0.48 -2.34 11.54
N PRO A 251 0.97 -1.65 10.50
CA PRO A 251 0.67 -0.24 10.32
C PRO A 251 -0.83 -0.02 10.09
N GLY A 252 -1.31 1.13 10.54
CA GLY A 252 -2.66 1.58 10.25
C GLY A 252 -2.88 1.86 8.76
N VAL A 253 -4.14 2.02 8.38
CA VAL A 253 -4.55 2.44 7.03
C VAL A 253 -5.27 3.79 7.10
N LEU A 254 -5.12 4.62 6.08
CA LEU A 254 -5.78 5.93 6.01
C LEU A 254 -7.32 5.82 5.97
N ARG A 255 -7.82 4.76 5.33
CA ARG A 255 -9.24 4.47 5.15
C ARG A 255 -9.49 3.01 5.50
N ALA A 256 -10.04 2.78 6.69
CA ALA A 256 -10.32 1.43 7.20
C ALA A 256 -11.51 0.75 6.49
N ASP A 257 -12.30 1.53 5.77
CA ASP A 257 -13.44 1.12 4.95
C ASP A 257 -13.06 0.74 3.52
N VAL A 258 -11.81 0.96 3.11
CA VAL A 258 -11.34 0.64 1.76
C VAL A 258 -10.58 -0.68 1.77
N SER A 259 -11.05 -1.61 0.95
CA SER A 259 -10.39 -2.90 0.71
C SER A 259 -9.72 -2.89 -0.65
N ARG A 260 -8.48 -3.40 -0.74
CA ARG A 260 -7.78 -3.54 -2.02
C ARG A 260 -8.47 -4.52 -2.96
N PHE A 261 -9.14 -5.52 -2.39
CA PHE A 261 -9.83 -6.59 -3.13
C PHE A 261 -11.26 -6.20 -3.55
N ASN A 262 -11.81 -5.13 -2.94
CA ASN A 262 -13.14 -4.60 -3.25
C ASN A 262 -13.09 -3.17 -3.79
N ARG A 263 -12.05 -2.83 -4.55
CA ARG A 263 -11.94 -1.52 -5.20
C ARG A 263 -13.12 -1.32 -6.15
N PRO A 264 -13.85 -0.19 -6.04
CA PRO A 264 -14.76 0.23 -7.09
C PRO A 264 -14.02 0.28 -8.43
N ALA A 265 -14.74 0.05 -9.53
CA ALA A 265 -14.17 0.28 -10.86
C ALA A 265 -13.68 1.75 -10.93
N LEU A 266 -12.44 1.93 -11.37
CA LEU A 266 -11.89 3.27 -11.58
C LEU A 266 -12.78 4.01 -12.57
N ALA A 267 -13.05 5.28 -12.28
CA ALA A 267 -13.73 6.14 -13.22
C ALA A 267 -12.86 6.29 -14.49
N PRO A 268 -13.46 6.40 -15.68
CA PRO A 268 -12.75 6.78 -16.89
C PRO A 268 -11.97 8.08 -16.63
N GLU A 269 -10.65 8.07 -16.82
CA GLU A 269 -9.84 9.28 -16.74
C GLU A 269 -9.55 9.80 -18.14
N VAL A 270 -9.90 11.06 -18.42
CA VAL A 270 -9.45 11.73 -19.65
C VAL A 270 -8.00 12.13 -19.42
N SER A 271 -7.08 11.47 -20.12
CA SER A 271 -5.66 11.72 -19.88
C SER A 271 -5.27 13.14 -20.29
N LEU A 272 -4.38 13.77 -19.52
CA LEU A 272 -3.83 15.08 -19.85
C LEU A 272 -3.19 15.09 -21.25
N GLN A 273 -2.59 13.98 -21.67
CA GLN A 273 -2.00 13.84 -23.00
C GLN A 273 -3.06 13.92 -24.12
N GLU A 274 -4.26 13.38 -23.90
CA GLU A 274 -5.36 13.50 -24.84
C GLU A 274 -5.89 14.92 -24.90
N LEU A 275 -6.08 15.60 -23.76
CA LEU A 275 -6.49 17.00 -23.74
C LEU A 275 -5.48 17.90 -24.47
N ILE A 276 -4.19 17.66 -24.27
CA ILE A 276 -3.13 18.38 -25.00
C ILE A 276 -3.23 18.09 -26.51
N ARG A 277 -3.46 16.83 -26.90
CA ARG A 277 -3.64 16.47 -28.31
C ARG A 277 -4.84 17.19 -28.91
N ASP A 278 -5.97 17.22 -28.19
CA ASP A 278 -7.20 17.86 -28.65
C ASP A 278 -7.00 19.37 -28.88
N ILE A 279 -6.23 20.05 -28.00
CA ILE A 279 -5.83 21.46 -28.21
C ILE A 279 -4.89 21.62 -29.40
N VAL A 280 -3.93 20.70 -29.59
CA VAL A 280 -2.99 20.76 -30.72
C VAL A 280 -3.69 20.53 -32.06
N GLU A 281 -4.74 19.71 -32.08
CA GLU A 281 -5.55 19.40 -33.25
C GLU A 281 -6.70 20.40 -33.48
N ALA A 282 -6.99 21.25 -32.50
CA ALA A 282 -8.06 22.25 -32.53
C ALA A 282 -7.92 23.23 -33.71
N GLN A 283 -9.04 23.48 -34.38
CA GLN A 283 -9.14 24.50 -35.42
C GLN A 283 -9.98 25.69 -34.95
N HIS A 284 -10.96 25.44 -34.08
CA HIS A 284 -11.85 26.44 -33.52
C HIS A 284 -11.50 26.70 -32.05
N ALA A 285 -11.71 27.93 -31.58
CA ALA A 285 -11.53 28.27 -30.17
C ALA A 285 -12.44 27.43 -29.24
N GLY A 286 -13.63 27.02 -29.73
CA GLY A 286 -14.53 26.11 -29.02
C GLY A 286 -13.95 24.71 -28.79
N ASP A 287 -13.10 24.19 -29.68
CA ASP A 287 -12.46 22.88 -29.50
C ASP A 287 -11.44 22.95 -28.35
N ALA A 288 -10.67 24.05 -28.28
CA ALA A 288 -9.73 24.31 -27.19
C ALA A 288 -10.46 24.57 -25.86
N SER A 289 -11.58 25.30 -25.89
CA SER A 289 -12.47 25.53 -24.74
C SER A 289 -12.95 24.19 -24.14
N ASN A 290 -13.46 23.28 -24.97
CA ASN A 290 -13.92 21.96 -24.52
C ASN A 290 -12.80 21.14 -23.87
N ALA A 291 -11.59 21.16 -24.42
CA ALA A 291 -10.45 20.46 -23.82
C ALA A 291 -10.06 21.05 -22.45
N LEU A 292 -10.11 22.37 -22.29
CA LEU A 292 -9.83 23.03 -21.02
C LEU A 292 -10.95 22.79 -19.98
N LEU A 293 -12.22 22.82 -20.38
CA LEU A 293 -13.34 22.44 -19.51
C LEU A 293 -13.26 20.97 -19.08
N GLY A 294 -12.80 20.08 -19.97
CA GLY A 294 -12.49 18.69 -19.61
C GLY A 294 -11.38 18.57 -18.57
N ALA A 295 -10.39 19.47 -18.57
CA ALA A 295 -9.32 19.48 -17.57
C ALA A 295 -9.80 19.87 -16.16
N THR A 296 -10.81 20.75 -16.09
CA THR A 296 -11.36 21.32 -14.85
C THR A 296 -12.68 20.65 -14.40
N GLN A 297 -13.18 19.70 -15.19
CA GLN A 297 -14.44 19.01 -14.94
C GLN A 297 -14.47 18.40 -13.52
N ARG A 298 -15.57 18.65 -12.80
CA ARG A 298 -15.84 18.06 -11.48
C ARG A 298 -16.81 16.89 -11.61
N GLY A 299 -16.79 15.96 -10.65
CA GLY A 299 -17.75 14.86 -10.55
C GLY A 299 -17.13 13.49 -10.85
N TYR A 300 -17.94 12.55 -11.34
CA TYR A 300 -17.52 11.17 -11.58
C TYR A 300 -16.36 11.09 -12.59
N ASP A 301 -16.46 11.86 -13.67
CA ASP A 301 -15.43 12.01 -14.71
C ASP A 301 -14.53 13.23 -14.41
N ALA A 302 -14.09 13.38 -13.16
CA ALA A 302 -13.26 14.52 -12.77
C ALA A 302 -11.97 14.61 -13.60
N GLY A 303 -11.69 15.81 -14.11
CA GLY A 303 -10.53 16.12 -14.93
C GLY A 303 -9.22 16.12 -14.14
N PRO A 304 -8.06 16.08 -14.83
CA PRO A 304 -6.74 15.97 -14.21
C PRO A 304 -6.41 17.05 -13.17
N MET A 305 -6.92 18.28 -13.29
CA MET A 305 -6.68 19.33 -12.29
C MET A 305 -7.42 19.05 -10.98
N VAL A 306 -8.65 18.52 -11.07
CA VAL A 306 -9.45 18.11 -9.91
C VAL A 306 -8.84 16.86 -9.26
N ARG A 307 -8.39 15.89 -10.05
CA ARG A 307 -7.68 14.69 -9.55
C ARG A 307 -6.39 15.04 -8.80
N LEU A 308 -5.63 16.01 -9.29
CA LEU A 308 -4.43 16.48 -8.61
C LEU A 308 -4.77 17.13 -7.25
N GLN A 309 -5.87 17.87 -7.15
CA GLN A 309 -6.36 18.41 -5.89
C GLN A 309 -6.74 17.27 -4.91
N GLU A 310 -7.48 16.27 -5.37
CA GLU A 310 -7.85 15.07 -4.58
C GLU A 310 -6.61 14.32 -4.06
N LEU A 311 -5.56 14.19 -4.88
CA LEU A 311 -4.29 13.58 -4.49
C LEU A 311 -3.60 14.34 -3.35
N LEU A 312 -3.51 15.67 -3.45
CA LEU A 312 -2.91 16.50 -2.41
C LEU A 312 -3.72 16.46 -1.12
N GLU A 313 -5.05 16.47 -1.22
CA GLU A 313 -5.92 16.34 -0.06
C GLU A 313 -5.72 14.98 0.63
N THR A 314 -5.75 13.89 -0.13
CA THR A 314 -5.57 12.53 0.39
C THR A 314 -4.19 12.36 1.04
N SER A 315 -3.16 12.92 0.42
CA SER A 315 -1.79 12.93 0.96
C SER A 315 -1.68 13.78 2.24
N GLY A 316 -2.40 14.90 2.31
CA GLY A 316 -2.49 15.73 3.52
C GLY A 316 -3.18 15.00 4.67
N GLN A 317 -4.23 14.22 4.38
CA GLN A 317 -4.88 13.37 5.36
C GLN A 317 -3.95 12.25 5.85
N PHE A 318 -3.19 11.61 4.96
CA PHE A 318 -2.16 10.63 5.33
C PHE A 318 -1.12 11.25 6.28
N ALA A 319 -0.54 12.39 5.91
CA ALA A 319 0.45 13.07 6.74
C ALA A 319 -0.09 13.44 8.13
N ARG A 320 -1.37 13.84 8.21
CA ARG A 320 -2.03 14.12 9.49
C ARG A 320 -2.27 12.85 10.32
N ALA A 321 -2.56 11.72 9.67
CA ALA A 321 -2.81 10.44 10.31
C ALA A 321 -1.55 9.79 10.90
N LEU A 322 -0.35 10.29 10.58
CA LEU A 322 0.90 9.90 11.25
C LEU A 322 0.96 10.38 12.71
N GLU A 323 0.12 11.34 13.11
CA GLU A 323 0.05 11.89 14.48
C GLU A 323 1.36 12.51 15.01
N THR A 324 2.35 12.74 14.14
CA THR A 324 3.62 13.42 14.47
C THR A 324 3.55 14.94 14.26
N VAL A 325 4.49 15.68 14.85
CA VAL A 325 4.66 17.13 14.62
C VAL A 325 4.99 17.41 13.15
N GLN A 326 5.95 16.70 12.57
CA GLN A 326 6.30 16.86 11.15
C GLN A 326 5.13 16.48 10.23
N GLY A 327 4.39 15.42 10.54
CA GLY A 327 3.19 15.03 9.80
C GLY A 327 2.14 16.14 9.74
N ARG A 328 1.88 16.82 10.87
CA ARG A 328 0.99 17.99 10.92
C ARG A 328 1.49 19.16 10.07
N GLN A 329 2.79 19.43 10.08
CA GLN A 329 3.38 20.50 9.26
C GLN A 329 3.27 20.19 7.75
N ILE A 330 3.56 18.94 7.36
CA ILE A 330 3.42 18.48 5.98
C ILE A 330 1.95 18.58 5.53
N ALA A 331 1.01 18.13 6.35
CA ALA A 331 -0.42 18.23 6.05
C ALA A 331 -0.87 19.68 5.83
N ALA A 332 -0.38 20.63 6.63
CA ALA A 332 -0.68 22.05 6.47
C ALA A 332 -0.12 22.61 5.15
N ARG A 333 1.10 22.22 4.77
CA ARG A 333 1.72 22.61 3.49
C ARG A 333 0.94 22.04 2.30
N LEU A 334 0.57 20.76 2.34
CA LEU A 334 -0.23 20.11 1.29
C LEU A 334 -1.61 20.76 1.15
N SER A 335 -2.25 21.12 2.27
CA SER A 335 -3.52 21.88 2.26
C SER A 335 -3.37 23.26 1.61
N ALA A 336 -2.26 23.96 1.84
CA ALA A 336 -1.99 25.24 1.19
C ALA A 336 -1.79 25.09 -0.34
N LEU A 337 -1.07 24.06 -0.77
CA LEU A 337 -0.91 23.72 -2.19
C LEU A 337 -2.26 23.34 -2.83
N GLY A 338 -3.10 22.57 -2.14
CA GLY A 338 -4.44 22.23 -2.61
C GLY A 338 -5.31 23.45 -2.92
N ARG A 339 -5.25 24.49 -2.06
CA ARG A 339 -5.94 25.78 -2.31
C ARG A 339 -5.38 26.54 -3.53
N GLN A 340 -4.07 26.45 -3.79
CA GLN A 340 -3.47 27.06 -4.99
C GLN A 340 -3.94 26.35 -6.26
N ILE A 341 -4.03 25.02 -6.23
CA ILE A 341 -4.58 24.26 -7.36
C ILE A 341 -6.04 24.61 -7.58
N GLU A 342 -6.84 24.68 -6.52
CA GLU A 342 -8.26 25.07 -6.63
C GLU A 342 -8.43 26.44 -7.29
N PHE A 343 -7.59 27.42 -6.91
CA PHE A 343 -7.56 28.73 -7.56
C PHE A 343 -7.23 28.60 -9.06
N LEU A 344 -6.15 27.91 -9.41
CA LEU A 344 -5.75 27.70 -10.81
C LEU A 344 -6.82 26.96 -11.62
N THR A 345 -7.51 25.98 -11.04
CA THR A 345 -8.61 25.26 -11.68
C THR A 345 -9.73 26.22 -12.06
N ARG A 346 -10.09 27.17 -11.19
CA ARG A 346 -11.12 28.18 -11.48
C ARG A 346 -10.68 29.16 -12.57
N GLU A 347 -9.42 29.62 -12.54
CA GLU A 347 -8.88 30.51 -13.57
C GLU A 347 -8.85 29.84 -14.96
N VAL A 348 -8.52 28.54 -15.01
CA VAL A 348 -8.56 27.77 -16.27
C VAL A 348 -10.00 27.55 -16.73
N GLU A 349 -10.94 27.30 -15.81
CA GLU A 349 -12.38 27.19 -16.09
C GLU A 349 -12.90 28.50 -16.71
N GLU A 350 -12.57 29.66 -16.14
CA GLU A 350 -12.94 30.98 -16.67
C GLU A 350 -12.32 31.26 -18.04
N ALA A 351 -11.02 30.99 -18.22
CA ALA A 351 -10.36 31.14 -19.51
C ALA A 351 -10.95 30.22 -20.60
N ALA A 352 -11.40 29.02 -20.21
CA ALA A 352 -12.08 28.11 -21.11
C ALA A 352 -13.45 28.65 -21.53
N GLU A 353 -14.21 29.22 -20.60
CA GLU A 353 -15.49 29.88 -20.89
C GLU A 353 -15.29 31.09 -21.84
N ASP A 354 -14.28 31.92 -21.60
CA ASP A 354 -13.91 33.05 -22.47
C ASP A 354 -13.54 32.60 -23.90
N LEU A 355 -12.75 31.52 -24.02
CA LEU A 355 -12.43 30.91 -25.31
C LEU A 355 -13.68 30.33 -25.99
N GLY A 356 -14.60 29.74 -25.23
CA GLY A 356 -15.86 29.20 -25.72
C GLY A 356 -16.82 30.29 -26.22
N ALA A 357 -16.82 31.46 -25.56
CA ALA A 357 -17.54 32.66 -26.00
C ALA A 357 -16.91 33.30 -27.24
N THR A 358 -15.63 33.00 -27.52
CA THR A 358 -14.91 33.51 -28.68
C THR A 358 -15.23 32.67 -29.92
N VAL A 359 -16.01 33.22 -30.85
CA VAL A 359 -16.24 32.60 -32.17
C VAL A 359 -15.05 32.89 -33.09
N ALA A 360 -13.95 32.14 -32.92
CA ALA A 360 -12.73 32.29 -33.71
C ALA A 360 -12.18 30.96 -34.24
N VAL A 361 -11.42 31.06 -35.33
CA VAL A 361 -10.68 29.97 -35.99
C VAL A 361 -9.21 30.33 -36.03
N LEU A 362 -8.32 29.34 -35.95
CA LEU A 362 -6.89 29.58 -36.11
C LEU A 362 -6.58 30.21 -37.50
N PRO A 363 -5.67 31.19 -37.57
CA PRO A 363 -5.33 31.84 -38.83
C PRO A 363 -4.73 30.87 -39.87
N PRO A 364 -5.00 31.08 -41.18
CA PRO A 364 -4.59 30.16 -42.24
C PRO A 364 -3.07 30.04 -42.43
N HIS A 365 -2.29 31.01 -41.94
CA HIS A 365 -0.81 30.96 -42.00
C HIS A 365 -0.20 29.91 -41.05
N ARG A 366 -1.00 29.27 -40.18
CA ARG A 366 -0.62 28.08 -39.41
C ARG A 366 -0.94 26.80 -40.18
N THR A 367 -0.48 26.72 -41.43
CA THR A 367 -0.76 25.57 -42.29
C THR A 367 0.06 24.34 -41.84
N PRO A 368 -0.56 23.18 -41.56
CA PRO A 368 0.18 21.98 -41.23
C PRO A 368 1.01 21.52 -42.45
N ALA A 369 2.30 21.25 -42.22
CA ALA A 369 3.15 20.68 -43.27
C ALA A 369 2.76 19.20 -43.52
N PRO A 370 2.67 18.75 -44.78
CA PRO A 370 2.35 17.36 -45.09
C PRO A 370 3.44 16.44 -44.53
N ARG A 371 3.06 15.55 -43.60
CA ARG A 371 3.95 14.53 -43.04
C ARG A 371 3.63 13.17 -43.67
N VAL A 372 4.21 12.91 -44.83
CA VAL A 372 4.26 11.55 -45.41
C VAL A 372 5.48 10.85 -44.84
N ARG A 373 5.40 10.34 -43.60
CA ARG A 373 6.36 9.34 -43.13
C ARG A 373 5.75 7.96 -43.39
N PRO A 374 6.44 7.06 -44.14
CA PRO A 374 6.03 5.67 -44.20
C PRO A 374 5.98 5.11 -42.78
N ARG A 375 4.83 4.51 -42.42
CA ARG A 375 4.74 3.71 -41.20
C ARG A 375 5.82 2.61 -41.30
N PRO A 376 6.69 2.42 -40.29
CA PRO A 376 7.57 1.26 -40.29
C PRO A 376 6.70 0.02 -40.42
N ALA A 377 7.04 -0.85 -41.38
CA ALA A 377 6.40 -2.15 -41.47
C ALA A 377 6.58 -2.88 -40.12
N VAL A 378 5.56 -3.61 -39.70
CA VAL A 378 5.48 -4.27 -38.38
C VAL A 378 6.65 -5.26 -38.13
N ASP A 379 7.42 -5.60 -39.17
CA ASP A 379 8.54 -6.55 -39.11
C ASP A 379 9.95 -5.93 -39.04
N THR A 380 10.11 -4.61 -38.91
CA THR A 380 11.47 -4.04 -38.75
C THR A 380 11.86 -3.94 -37.29
N THR A 381 12.85 -4.74 -36.91
CA THR A 381 13.60 -4.70 -35.64
C THR A 381 14.04 -3.26 -35.32
N PRO A 382 13.97 -2.79 -34.05
CA PRO A 382 14.40 -1.44 -33.69
C PRO A 382 15.84 -1.18 -34.13
N PRO A 383 16.20 0.04 -34.60
CA PRO A 383 17.57 0.35 -34.97
C PRO A 383 18.48 0.24 -33.74
N THR A 384 19.62 -0.44 -33.92
CA THR A 384 20.64 -0.61 -32.88
C THR A 384 21.11 0.76 -32.40
N PRO A 385 21.16 1.02 -31.08
CA PRO A 385 21.66 2.29 -30.57
C PRO A 385 23.11 2.53 -31.02
N PRO A 386 23.51 3.78 -31.30
CA PRO A 386 24.86 4.09 -31.74
C PRO A 386 25.88 3.70 -30.65
N PRO A 387 27.07 3.20 -31.04
CA PRO A 387 28.07 2.78 -30.07
C PRO A 387 28.52 3.98 -29.24
N ARG A 388 28.51 3.81 -27.91
CA ARG A 388 29.04 4.79 -26.97
C ARG A 388 30.53 4.96 -27.26
N THR A 389 30.93 6.13 -27.74
CA THR A 389 32.34 6.53 -27.86
C THR A 389 32.97 6.57 -26.48
N SER A 390 33.91 5.65 -26.25
CA SER A 390 34.82 5.65 -25.11
C SER A 390 35.64 6.94 -25.11
N THR A 391 35.47 7.77 -24.10
CA THR A 391 36.34 8.90 -23.80
C THR A 391 37.74 8.37 -23.51
N THR A 392 38.70 8.69 -24.36
CA THR A 392 40.12 8.45 -24.10
C THR A 392 40.63 9.52 -23.14
N THR A 393 41.02 9.05 -21.95
CA THR A 393 41.80 9.78 -20.95
C THR A 393 43.12 10.24 -21.57
N ARG A 394 43.39 11.55 -21.55
CA ARG A 394 44.70 12.10 -21.94
C ARG A 394 45.44 12.55 -20.69
N HIS A 395 46.48 11.79 -20.35
CA HIS A 395 47.55 12.21 -19.46
C HIS A 395 48.30 13.40 -20.10
N ARG A 396 48.44 14.50 -19.37
CA ARG A 396 49.76 15.02 -19.00
C ARG A 396 49.67 15.90 -17.76
#